data_AF-A0A850NTV1-F1
#
_entry.id   AF-A0A850NTV1-F1
#
_cell.length_a   1.000
_cell.length_b   1.000
_cell.length_c   1.000
_cell.angle_alpha   90.00
_cell.angle_beta   90.00
_cell.angle_gamma   90.00
#
_symmetry.space_group_name_H-M   'P 1'
#
loop_
_entity.id
_entity.type
_entity.pdbx_description
1 polymer ?
#
loop_
_entity_poly.entity_id
_entity_poly.type
_entity_poly.pdbx_seq_one_letter_code
_entity_poly.pdbx_strand_id
1 'polypeptide(L)' 'MLDGRIEIITGRDRRRRWSIADKLRIVAEAEEPGACFAHVADRNEVTRGLLWNWRAHVRRGTL' A
#
# COMPACT_ATOMS: atom_id res chain seq x y z
N MET A 1 -16.26 -7.22 19.04
CA MET A 1 -16.77 -5.85 18.83
C MET A 1 -16.09 -5.31 17.58
N LEU A 2 -16.89 -4.75 16.69
CA LEU A 2 -16.70 -4.66 15.23
C LEU A 2 -15.37 -3.99 14.86
N ASP A 3 -14.57 -4.64 14.02
CA ASP A 3 -13.73 -3.87 13.11
C ASP A 3 -13.54 -4.68 11.82
N GLY A 4 -14.42 -4.40 10.86
CA GLY A 4 -14.43 -4.96 9.51
C GLY A 4 -13.21 -4.50 8.73
N ARG A 5 -12.01 -4.90 9.18
CA ARG A 5 -10.73 -4.58 8.53
C ARG A 5 -10.58 -5.48 7.33
N ILE A 6 -11.10 -4.98 6.22
CA ILE A 6 -10.82 -5.33 4.83
C ILE A 6 -9.50 -6.11 4.70
N GLU A 7 -9.61 -7.44 4.72
CA GLU A 7 -8.52 -8.37 4.44
C GLU A 7 -8.29 -8.36 2.91
N ILE A 8 -7.47 -7.42 2.44
CA ILE A 8 -7.05 -7.41 1.03
C ILE A 8 -6.04 -8.53 0.81
N ILE A 9 -6.57 -9.67 0.40
CA ILE A 9 -5.86 -10.84 -0.12
C ILE A 9 -5.34 -10.48 -1.52
N THR A 10 -4.05 -10.18 -1.66
CA THR A 10 -3.34 -10.30 -2.95
C THR A 10 -1.96 -10.93 -2.75
N GLY A 11 -1.95 -12.27 -2.78
CA GLY A 11 -0.93 -13.09 -3.45
C GLY A 11 0.56 -12.88 -3.14
N ARG A 12 1.07 -13.74 -2.24
CA ARG A 12 2.29 -14.58 -2.39
C ARG A 12 3.57 -13.81 -2.77
N ASP A 13 4.29 -13.27 -1.79
CA ASP A 13 5.40 -14.03 -1.19
C ASP A 13 5.55 -13.81 0.36
N ARG A 14 4.82 -14.65 1.11
CA ARG A 14 5.27 -15.36 2.33
C ARG A 14 5.77 -14.64 3.61
N ARG A 15 5.33 -13.43 3.99
CA ARG A 15 4.94 -13.10 5.41
C ARG A 15 4.63 -11.64 5.75
N ARG A 16 4.83 -10.66 4.87
CA ARG A 16 4.53 -9.26 5.21
C ARG A 16 3.03 -8.97 5.05
N ARG A 17 2.28 -9.12 6.15
CA ARG A 17 0.95 -8.52 6.31
C ARG A 17 1.12 -7.01 6.40
N TRP A 18 0.65 -6.28 5.39
CA TRP A 18 0.65 -4.81 5.43
C TRP A 18 -0.64 -4.32 6.11
N SER A 19 -0.48 -3.71 7.28
CA SER A 19 -1.58 -3.01 7.95
C SER A 19 -2.02 -1.81 7.11
N ILE A 20 -3.24 -1.32 7.31
CA ILE A 20 -3.74 -0.09 6.65
C ILE A 20 -2.76 1.07 6.88
N ALA A 21 -2.24 1.20 8.10
CA ALA A 21 -1.23 2.18 8.46
C ALA A 21 0.06 2.07 7.62
N ASP A 22 0.54 0.84 7.36
CA ASP A 22 1.72 0.65 6.51
C ASP A 22 1.44 1.02 5.06
N LYS A 23 0.26 0.65 4.54
CA LYS A 23 -0.16 1.03 3.18
C LYS A 23 -0.21 2.54 3.03
N LEU A 24 -0.77 3.24 4.02
CA LEU A 24 -0.83 4.70 4.05
C LEU A 24 0.57 5.32 4.11
N ARG A 25 1.48 4.77 4.93
CA ARG A 25 2.87 5.23 5.01
C ARG A 25 3.59 5.10 3.67
N ILE A 26 3.44 3.95 3.00
CA ILE A 26 4.09 3.69 1.71
C ILE A 26 3.50 4.57 0.60
N VAL A 27 2.17 4.76 0.59
CA VAL A 27 1.52 5.68 -0.36
C VAL A 27 1.93 7.13 -0.11
N ALA A 28 2.04 7.56 1.15
CA ALA A 28 2.51 8.89 1.50
C ALA A 28 3.97 9.11 1.04
N GLU A 29 4.86 8.14 1.28
CA GLU A 29 6.24 8.17 0.79
C GLU A 29 6.31 8.25 -0.74
N ALA A 30 5.34 7.64 -1.45
CA ALA A 30 5.25 7.71 -2.91
C ALA A 30 4.62 9.01 -3.45
N GLU A 31 3.79 9.71 -2.66
CA GLU A 31 3.17 10.99 -3.02
C GLU A 31 4.06 12.20 -2.68
N GLU A 32 5.18 12.01 -1.96
CA GLU A 32 6.15 13.07 -1.70
C GLU A 32 6.72 13.67 -3.00
N PRO A 33 6.84 15.01 -3.09
CA PRO A 33 7.35 15.66 -4.29
C PRO A 33 8.81 15.27 -4.54
N GLY A 34 9.04 14.55 -5.64
CA GLY A 34 10.35 14.00 -6.02
C GLY A 34 10.54 12.51 -5.68
N ALA A 35 9.56 11.87 -5.04
CA ALA A 35 9.59 10.44 -4.81
C ALA A 35 9.39 9.66 -6.11
N CYS A 36 10.22 8.62 -6.31
CA CYS A 36 10.08 7.71 -7.43
C CYS A 36 9.25 6.50 -6.99
N PHE A 37 8.05 6.34 -7.55
CA PHE A 37 7.15 5.21 -7.29
C PHE A 37 7.84 3.84 -7.44
N ALA A 38 8.76 3.70 -8.41
CA ALA A 38 9.51 2.47 -8.61
C ALA A 38 10.50 2.20 -7.46
N HIS A 39 11.16 3.24 -6.95
CA HIS A 39 12.11 3.12 -5.85
C HIS A 39 11.39 2.85 -4.52
N VAL A 40 10.27 3.54 -4.27
CA VAL A 40 9.43 3.28 -3.08
C VAL A 40 8.86 1.87 -3.12
N ALA A 41 8.45 1.41 -4.30
CA ALA A 41 7.97 0.05 -4.53
C ALA A 41 9.05 -0.99 -4.23
N ASP A 42 10.26 -0.81 -4.78
CA ASP A 42 11.41 -1.69 -4.55
C ASP A 42 11.83 -1.75 -3.07
N ARG A 43 11.96 -0.58 -2.42
CA ARG A 43 12.33 -0.45 -1.00
C ARG A 43 11.34 -1.11 -0.05
N ASN A 44 10.05 -1.03 -0.38
CA ASN A 44 8.99 -1.61 0.42
C ASN A 44 8.59 -3.01 -0.08
N GLU A 45 9.33 -3.59 -1.02
CA GLU A 45 9.08 -4.93 -1.58
C GLU A 45 7.64 -5.09 -2.09
N VAL A 46 7.05 -4.01 -2.61
CA VAL A 46 5.71 -3.98 -3.18
C VAL A 46 5.78 -3.82 -4.69
N THR A 47 4.90 -4.49 -5.41
CA THR A 47 4.81 -4.30 -6.85
C THR A 47 4.26 -2.90 -7.17
N ARG A 48 4.81 -2.23 -8.19
CA ARG A 48 4.33 -0.91 -8.66
C ARG A 48 2.82 -0.87 -8.90
N GLY A 49 2.25 -1.94 -9.47
CA GLY A 49 0.80 -2.05 -9.69
C GLY A 49 -0.02 -2.13 -8.39
N LEU A 50 0.53 -2.74 -7.33
CA LEU A 50 -0.10 -2.82 -6.02
C LEU A 50 -0.09 -1.43 -5.34
N LEU A 51 1.03 -0.73 -5.42
CA LEU A 51 1.17 0.64 -4.90
C LEU A 51 0.21 1.61 -5.61
N TRP A 52 0.03 1.46 -6.93
CA TRP A 52 -0.96 2.24 -7.68
C TRP A 52 -2.40 1.96 -7.24
N ASN A 53 -2.72 0.68 -7.01
CA ASN A 53 -4.02 0.28 -6.50
C ASN A 53 -4.28 0.86 -5.09
N TRP A 54 -3.29 0.80 -4.18
CA TRP A 54 -3.41 1.41 -2.86
C TRP A 54 -3.60 2.92 -2.95
N ARG A 55 -2.85 3.62 -3.80
CA ARG A 55 -3.04 5.05 -4.05
C ARG A 55 -4.48 5.37 -4.47
N ALA A 56 -5.06 4.56 -5.35
CA ALA A 56 -6.44 4.73 -5.77
C ALA A 56 -7.43 4.49 -4.61
N HIS A 57 -7.19 3.50 -3.75
CA HIS A 57 -8.01 3.25 -2.56
C HIS A 57 -7.89 4.36 -1.51
N VAL A 58 -6.70 4.90 -1.28
CA VAL A 58 -6.47 6.05 -0.37
C VAL A 58 -7.26 7.26 -0.88
N ARG A 59 -7.15 7.57 -2.18
CA ARG A 59 -7.88 8.68 -2.80
C ARG A 59 -9.40 8.50 -2.79
N ARG A 60 -9.88 7.26 -2.76
CA ARG A 60 -11.31 6.92 -2.64
C ARG A 60 -11.79 6.82 -1.19
N GLY A 61 -10.90 6.93 -0.20
CA GLY A 61 -11.25 6.78 1.22
C GLY A 61 -11.73 5.37 1.60
N THR A 62 -11.28 4.34 0.87
CA THR A 62 -11.76 2.95 0.99
C THR A 62 -10.77 2.02 1.71
N LEU A 63 -9.74 2.59 2.35
CA LEU A 63 -8.65 1.85 3.00
C LEU A 63 -8.83 1.76 4.51
#